data_AF-A0A350I467-F1
#
_entry.id   AF-A0A350I467-F1
#
_cell.length_a   1.000
_cell.length_b   1.000
_cell.length_c   1.000
_cell.angle_alpha   90.00
_cell.angle_beta   90.00
_cell.angle_gamma   90.00
#
_symmetry.space_group_name_H-M   'P 1'
#
loop_
_entity.id
_entity.type
_entity.pdbx_description
1 polymer ?
#
loop_
_entity_poly.entity_id
_entity_poly.type
_entity_poly.pdbx_seq_one_letter_code
_entity_poly.pdbx_strand_id
1 'polypeptide(L)'
;FFLNNDYLMDDRGVYMAGSQDAGNPYYAAIFPEGKVAPDLQVFEFPSQDGATAGGQVAFQWVAVQMIKKGDTITWIMNGIDVVKASQSTAPYSDEGNLFLGYSDWFSSVSDNEFMSFGLFDNLKVYQLAEAVELSISIGQEASGISIEYTGKLESATSLQGPWSEVDNAESPHAVDPSTAEMNFFRVVP
;
A
#
# COMPACT_ATOMS: atom_id res chain seq x y z
N PHE A 1 12.76 9.47 -2.48
CA PHE A 1 11.34 9.22 -2.81
C PHE A 1 10.73 10.54 -3.26
N PHE A 2 9.92 10.53 -4.32
CA PHE A 2 9.18 11.73 -4.71
C PHE A 2 7.70 11.54 -4.39
N LEU A 3 7.10 12.51 -3.72
CA LEU A 3 5.66 12.66 -3.59
C LEU A 3 5.30 14.03 -4.17
N ASN A 4 4.41 14.09 -5.16
CA ASN A 4 4.04 15.36 -5.83
C ASN A 4 5.21 16.19 -6.35
N ASN A 5 6.19 15.53 -7.00
CA ASN A 5 7.44 16.16 -7.46
C ASN A 5 8.27 16.82 -6.34
N ASP A 6 7.95 16.52 -5.09
CA ASP A 6 8.67 16.98 -3.92
C ASP A 6 9.59 15.87 -3.43
N TYR A 7 10.88 16.20 -3.31
CA TYR A 7 11.85 15.29 -2.75
C TYR A 7 11.69 15.29 -1.23
N LEU A 8 11.31 14.14 -0.66
CA LEU A 8 11.13 14.04 0.78
C LEU A 8 12.47 14.16 1.49
N MET A 9 12.76 15.35 2.03
CA MET A 9 13.91 15.59 2.88
C MET A 9 13.68 14.99 4.28
N ASP A 10 14.77 14.84 5.02
CA ASP A 10 14.84 14.18 6.34
C ASP A 10 13.89 14.80 7.40
N ASP A 11 13.61 16.10 7.29
CA ASP A 11 12.89 16.89 8.30
C ASP A 11 11.41 16.53 8.51
N ARG A 12 10.82 15.70 7.64
CA ARG A 12 9.40 15.31 7.73
C ARG A 12 9.12 14.10 8.61
N GLY A 13 10.17 13.42 9.10
CA GLY A 13 10.03 12.25 9.97
C GLY A 13 9.36 11.05 9.30
N VAL A 14 9.42 10.96 7.97
CA VAL A 14 8.79 9.89 7.18
C VAL A 14 9.65 8.64 7.03
N TYR A 15 10.96 8.74 7.30
CA TYR A 15 11.92 7.65 7.18
C TYR A 15 11.96 6.81 8.46
N MET A 16 11.90 5.48 8.32
CA MET A 16 11.91 4.57 9.48
C MET A 16 13.24 4.62 10.25
N ALA A 17 14.35 4.88 9.54
CA ALA A 17 15.67 5.12 10.14
C ALA A 17 15.81 6.51 10.78
N GLY A 18 14.80 7.37 10.64
CA GLY A 18 14.85 8.78 11.02
C GLY A 18 15.70 9.65 10.11
N SER A 19 16.27 9.10 9.03
CA SER A 19 16.97 9.81 7.95
C SER A 19 17.09 8.97 6.68
N GLN A 20 17.53 9.58 5.57
CA GLN A 20 17.88 8.89 4.32
C GLN A 20 19.32 8.38 4.26
N ASP A 21 20.11 8.63 5.31
CA ASP A 21 21.54 8.32 5.30
C ASP A 21 21.76 6.81 5.25
N ALA A 22 22.28 6.31 4.11
CA ALA A 22 22.59 4.90 3.92
C ALA A 22 23.58 4.35 4.96
N GLY A 23 24.40 5.20 5.59
CA GLY A 23 25.28 4.81 6.69
C GLY A 23 24.56 4.42 7.98
N ASN A 24 23.25 4.68 8.09
CA ASN A 24 22.46 4.27 9.24
C ASN A 24 22.39 2.73 9.33
N PRO A 25 22.68 2.12 10.50
CA PRO A 25 22.63 0.66 10.69
C PRO A 25 21.29 0.03 10.30
N TYR A 26 20.19 0.78 10.36
CA TYR A 26 18.88 0.35 9.90
C TYR A 26 18.91 -0.13 8.44
N TYR A 27 19.56 0.62 7.55
CA TYR A 27 19.65 0.27 6.14
C TYR A 27 20.65 -0.85 5.88
N ALA A 28 21.74 -0.94 6.64
CA ALA A 28 22.68 -2.05 6.53
C ALA A 28 22.04 -3.42 6.84
N ALA A 29 21.02 -3.46 7.69
CA ALA A 29 20.24 -4.67 7.94
C ALA A 29 19.37 -5.09 6.75
N ILE A 30 18.92 -4.13 5.91
CA ILE A 30 18.09 -4.36 4.72
C ILE A 30 18.99 -4.65 3.50
N PHE A 31 20.12 -3.96 3.40
CA PHE A 31 21.10 -4.02 2.34
C PHE A 31 22.49 -4.26 2.93
N PRO A 32 22.88 -5.53 3.15
CA PRO A 32 24.22 -5.86 3.60
C PRO A 32 25.28 -5.43 2.59
N GLU A 33 26.46 -5.09 3.10
CA GLU A 33 27.64 -4.79 2.28
C GLU A 33 28.09 -5.99 1.42
N GLY A 34 28.99 -5.71 0.48
CA GLY A 34 29.68 -6.76 -0.27
C GLY A 34 28.99 -7.19 -1.56
N LYS A 35 28.01 -6.43 -2.08
CA LYS A 35 27.44 -6.70 -3.41
C LYS A 35 28.37 -6.19 -4.48
N VAL A 36 28.67 -7.04 -5.45
CA VAL A 36 29.56 -6.76 -6.57
C VAL A 36 28.78 -6.78 -7.87
N ALA A 37 29.25 -6.07 -8.89
CA ALA A 37 28.62 -6.05 -10.20
C ALA A 37 28.44 -7.47 -10.78
N PRO A 38 27.39 -7.73 -11.58
CA PRO A 38 27.18 -9.02 -12.22
C PRO A 38 28.39 -9.45 -13.06
N ASP A 39 28.72 -10.75 -13.06
CA ASP A 39 29.92 -11.28 -13.70
C ASP A 39 30.08 -10.86 -15.17
N LEU A 40 28.98 -10.84 -15.94
CA LEU A 40 28.98 -10.39 -17.33
C LEU A 40 29.32 -8.90 -17.46
N GLN A 41 28.85 -8.07 -16.55
CA GLN A 41 29.18 -6.64 -16.53
C GLN A 41 30.66 -6.44 -16.20
N VAL A 42 31.22 -7.17 -15.24
CA VAL A 42 32.65 -7.11 -14.90
C VAL A 42 33.51 -7.63 -16.06
N PHE A 43 33.08 -8.68 -16.75
CA PHE A 43 33.81 -9.26 -17.89
C PHE A 43 33.90 -8.28 -19.07
N GLU A 44 32.79 -7.65 -19.45
CA GLU A 44 32.74 -6.70 -20.57
C GLU A 44 33.29 -5.32 -20.19
N PHE A 45 33.18 -4.93 -18.90
CA PHE A 45 33.64 -3.65 -18.36
C PHE A 45 34.47 -3.85 -17.08
N PRO A 46 35.76 -4.22 -17.19
CA PRO A 46 36.60 -4.55 -16.04
C PRO A 46 36.83 -3.40 -15.03
N SER A 47 36.51 -2.15 -15.39
CA SER A 47 36.56 -1.01 -14.47
C SER A 47 35.35 -0.96 -13.51
N GLN A 48 34.32 -1.77 -13.73
CA GLN A 48 33.20 -1.92 -12.80
C GLN A 48 33.59 -2.87 -11.66
N ASP A 49 34.50 -2.40 -10.82
CA ASP A 49 35.05 -3.13 -9.68
C ASP A 49 34.46 -2.65 -8.34
N GLY A 50 34.99 -3.21 -7.24
CA GLY A 50 34.56 -2.86 -5.88
C GLY A 50 33.31 -3.60 -5.40
N ALA A 51 32.85 -3.22 -4.21
CA ALA A 51 31.69 -3.79 -3.56
C ALA A 51 30.90 -2.73 -2.80
N THR A 52 29.60 -2.91 -2.66
CA THR A 52 28.73 -1.98 -1.92
C THR A 52 29.11 -1.89 -0.45
N ALA A 53 29.01 -0.69 0.12
CA ALA A 53 28.96 -0.52 1.57
C ALA A 53 27.56 -0.90 2.11
N GLY A 54 27.48 -1.13 3.42
CA GLY A 54 26.20 -1.41 4.08
C GLY A 54 25.20 -0.27 3.88
N GLY A 55 23.95 -0.62 3.62
CA GLY A 55 22.84 0.31 3.36
C GLY A 55 22.72 0.78 1.91
N GLN A 56 23.67 0.46 1.04
CA GLN A 56 23.63 0.83 -0.37
C GLN A 56 22.84 -0.19 -1.21
N VAL A 57 21.98 0.33 -2.08
CA VAL A 57 21.23 -0.46 -3.06
C VAL A 57 21.99 -0.46 -4.37
N ALA A 58 22.69 -1.55 -4.68
CA ALA A 58 23.28 -1.78 -6.00
C ALA A 58 23.53 -3.28 -6.25
N PHE A 59 23.72 -3.63 -7.53
CA PHE A 59 24.16 -4.94 -8.03
C PHE A 59 23.38 -6.18 -7.59
N GLN A 60 22.17 -6.00 -7.06
CA GLN A 60 21.26 -7.08 -6.70
C GLN A 60 19.82 -6.66 -6.93
N TRP A 61 18.94 -7.65 -7.12
CA TRP A 61 17.51 -7.41 -7.14
C TRP A 61 17.01 -7.04 -5.75
N VAL A 62 16.20 -5.99 -5.67
CA VAL A 62 15.50 -5.57 -4.45
C VAL A 62 14.02 -5.72 -4.68
N ALA A 63 13.35 -6.45 -3.78
CA ALA A 63 11.90 -6.52 -3.79
C ALA A 63 11.34 -5.20 -3.25
N VAL A 64 10.59 -4.48 -4.07
CA VAL A 64 9.99 -3.20 -3.70
C VAL A 64 8.48 -3.31 -3.70
N GLN A 65 7.85 -2.83 -2.64
CA GLN A 65 6.40 -2.71 -2.54
C GLN A 65 6.03 -1.32 -2.02
N MET A 66 4.94 -0.78 -2.57
CA MET A 66 4.32 0.44 -2.08
C MET A 66 2.84 0.16 -1.82
N ILE A 67 2.35 0.55 -0.65
CA ILE A 67 0.96 0.34 -0.23
C ILE A 67 0.36 1.70 0.13
N LYS A 68 -0.65 2.14 -0.61
CA LYS A 68 -1.54 3.26 -0.24
C LYS A 68 -2.79 2.69 0.43
N LYS A 69 -3.06 3.07 1.69
CA LYS A 69 -4.31 2.74 2.40
C LYS A 69 -4.84 3.99 3.09
N GLY A 70 -6.02 4.44 2.69
CA GLY A 70 -6.53 5.76 3.09
C GLY A 70 -5.49 6.84 2.81
N ASP A 71 -5.17 7.63 3.83
CA ASP A 71 -4.20 8.71 3.76
C ASP A 71 -2.76 8.28 4.00
N THR A 72 -2.44 7.00 4.13
CA THR A 72 -1.08 6.51 4.40
C THR A 72 -0.46 5.79 3.21
N ILE A 73 0.80 6.13 2.91
CA ILE A 73 1.68 5.37 2.02
C ILE A 73 2.78 4.72 2.87
N THR A 74 2.97 3.41 2.66
CA THR A 74 4.14 2.67 3.16
C THR A 74 4.98 2.22 1.98
N TRP A 75 6.27 2.54 2.01
CA TRP A 75 7.29 1.99 1.10
C TRP A 75 8.05 0.90 1.83
N ILE A 76 8.10 -0.28 1.24
CA ILE A 76 8.69 -1.50 1.76
C ILE A 76 9.78 -1.96 0.79
N MET A 77 10.96 -2.29 1.31
CA MET A 77 12.07 -2.89 0.55
C MET A 77 12.54 -4.16 1.25
N ASN A 78 12.65 -5.26 0.50
CA ASN A 78 12.98 -6.59 1.03
C ASN A 78 12.09 -7.00 2.24
N GLY A 79 10.82 -6.59 2.23
CA GLY A 79 9.86 -6.88 3.29
C GLY A 79 9.97 -6.00 4.53
N ILE A 80 10.83 -4.98 4.53
CA ILE A 80 11.05 -4.04 5.64
C ILE A 80 10.56 -2.65 5.23
N ASP A 81 9.73 -2.04 6.07
CA ASP A 81 9.24 -0.67 5.88
C ASP A 81 10.43 0.31 5.89
N VAL A 82 10.60 1.11 4.84
CA VAL A 82 11.65 2.15 4.77
C VAL A 82 11.08 3.55 4.90
N VAL A 83 9.85 3.75 4.41
CA VAL A 83 9.14 5.04 4.50
C VAL A 83 7.71 4.79 4.94
N LYS A 84 7.21 5.62 5.84
CA LYS A 84 5.80 5.75 6.16
C LYS A 84 5.41 7.21 6.15
N ALA A 85 4.59 7.58 5.17
CA ALA A 85 4.13 8.95 4.96
C ALA A 85 2.60 9.01 5.02
N SER A 86 2.07 10.14 5.45
CA SER A 86 0.64 10.45 5.35
C SER A 86 0.42 11.78 4.65
N GLN A 87 -0.82 12.06 4.25
CA GLN A 87 -1.18 13.37 3.66
C GLN A 87 -0.79 14.55 4.56
N SER A 88 -0.70 14.37 5.88
CA SER A 88 -0.28 15.41 6.82
C SER A 88 1.23 15.58 6.96
N THR A 89 2.03 14.53 6.77
CA THR A 89 3.49 14.60 6.90
C THR A 89 4.19 14.86 5.57
N ALA A 90 3.62 14.36 4.48
CA ALA A 90 4.10 14.59 3.13
C ALA A 90 2.92 14.48 2.15
N PRO A 91 2.28 15.60 1.75
CA PRO A 91 1.16 15.59 0.82
C PRO A 91 1.49 14.93 -0.51
N TYR A 92 0.56 14.13 -1.05
CA TYR A 92 0.70 13.42 -2.32
C TYR A 92 -0.60 13.33 -3.11
N SER A 93 -0.47 13.22 -4.43
CA SER A 93 -1.55 12.92 -5.37
C SER A 93 -1.95 11.47 -5.18
N ASP A 94 -3.24 11.28 -4.99
CA ASP A 94 -3.80 10.01 -4.57
C ASP A 94 -4.54 9.30 -5.72
N GLU A 95 -4.43 9.89 -6.93
CA GLU A 95 -4.86 9.43 -8.24
C GLU A 95 -3.75 9.66 -9.29
N GLY A 96 -3.84 8.98 -10.44
CA GLY A 96 -2.97 9.22 -11.60
C GLY A 96 -2.06 8.06 -12.00
N ASN A 97 -0.97 8.39 -12.70
CA ASN A 97 -0.02 7.42 -13.25
C ASN A 97 1.11 7.10 -12.27
N LEU A 98 1.64 5.88 -12.37
CA LEU A 98 2.86 5.49 -11.68
C LEU A 98 4.08 5.80 -12.55
N PHE A 99 5.10 6.41 -11.94
CA PHE A 99 6.39 6.64 -12.55
C PHE A 99 7.46 5.74 -11.92
N LEU A 100 8.22 5.05 -12.76
CA LEU A 100 9.42 4.31 -12.36
C LEU A 100 10.64 4.97 -13.00
N GLY A 101 11.58 5.38 -12.16
CA GLY A 101 12.82 5.98 -12.61
C GLY A 101 13.81 6.06 -11.45
N TYR A 102 15.06 6.31 -11.80
CA TYR A 102 16.11 6.71 -10.87
C TYR A 102 16.59 8.08 -11.28
N SER A 103 17.05 8.84 -10.31
CA SER A 103 17.62 10.17 -10.51
C SER A 103 18.80 10.30 -9.57
N ASP A 104 19.96 10.64 -10.13
CA ASP A 104 21.14 11.02 -9.37
C ASP A 104 21.47 12.46 -9.72
N TRP A 105 21.48 13.32 -8.70
CA TRP A 105 21.74 14.76 -8.85
C TRP A 105 23.14 15.14 -8.38
N PHE A 106 23.93 14.18 -7.91
CA PHE A 106 25.29 14.42 -7.46
C PHE A 106 26.26 14.27 -8.63
N SER A 107 27.27 15.15 -8.68
CA SER A 107 28.28 15.14 -9.74
C SER A 107 29.28 13.98 -9.62
N SER A 108 29.16 13.13 -8.60
CA SER A 108 29.97 11.95 -8.35
C SER A 108 29.50 10.71 -9.11
N VAL A 109 28.83 10.89 -10.25
CA VAL A 109 28.28 9.80 -11.06
C VAL A 109 29.38 8.82 -11.48
N SER A 110 28.98 7.57 -11.75
CA SER A 110 29.83 6.49 -12.27
C SER A 110 30.85 6.98 -13.31
N ASP A 111 32.05 6.43 -13.26
CA ASP A 111 33.11 6.65 -14.25
C ASP A 111 32.73 6.18 -15.66
N ASN A 112 31.63 5.43 -15.79
CA ASN A 112 31.08 4.96 -17.05
C ASN A 112 29.57 5.29 -17.16
N GLU A 113 29.24 6.21 -18.08
CA GLU A 113 27.86 6.64 -18.34
C GLU A 113 26.97 5.49 -18.82
N PHE A 114 27.51 4.54 -19.59
CA PHE A 114 26.75 3.41 -20.12
C PHE A 114 26.30 2.44 -19.03
N MET A 115 27.02 2.41 -17.89
CA MET A 115 26.72 1.53 -16.76
C MET A 115 25.85 2.20 -15.68
N SER A 116 25.46 3.46 -15.90
CA SER A 116 24.56 4.20 -15.01
C SER A 116 23.10 3.93 -15.39
N PHE A 117 22.57 2.75 -15.04
CA PHE A 117 21.17 2.40 -15.28
C PHE A 117 20.55 1.62 -14.12
N GLY A 118 19.22 1.73 -13.99
CA GLY A 118 18.41 0.90 -13.11
C GLY A 118 17.61 -0.12 -13.93
N LEU A 119 17.44 -1.33 -13.39
CA LEU A 119 16.56 -2.35 -13.96
C LEU A 119 15.31 -2.49 -13.11
N PHE A 120 14.16 -2.55 -13.78
CA PHE A 120 12.87 -2.85 -13.17
C PHE A 120 12.30 -4.09 -13.85
N ASP A 121 11.81 -5.04 -13.05
CA ASP A 121 11.17 -6.26 -13.56
C ASP A 121 9.98 -6.62 -12.67
N ASN A 122 9.04 -7.41 -13.21
CA ASN A 122 7.86 -7.91 -12.51
C ASN A 122 6.98 -6.84 -11.85
N LEU A 123 6.79 -5.68 -12.49
CA LEU A 123 5.86 -4.66 -12.03
C LEU A 123 4.43 -5.22 -11.99
N LYS A 124 3.79 -5.13 -10.82
CA LYS A 124 2.38 -5.47 -10.63
C LYS A 124 1.68 -4.36 -9.87
N VAL A 125 0.49 -4.02 -10.31
CA VAL A 125 -0.35 -2.99 -9.70
C VAL A 125 -1.68 -3.62 -9.34
N TYR A 126 -2.11 -3.43 -8.10
CA TYR A 126 -3.33 -3.99 -7.55
C TYR A 126 -4.17 -2.90 -6.94
N GLN A 127 -5.48 -2.96 -7.18
CA GLN A 127 -6.44 -2.23 -6.35
C GLN A 127 -6.59 -3.00 -5.04
N LEU A 128 -6.39 -2.33 -3.92
CA LEU A 128 -6.76 -2.88 -2.63
C LEU A 128 -8.28 -2.85 -2.52
N ALA A 129 -8.89 -3.97 -2.12
CA ALA A 129 -10.31 -3.97 -1.83
C ALA A 129 -10.60 -2.89 -0.78
N GLU A 130 -11.53 -2.00 -1.08
CA GLU A 130 -12.03 -1.06 -0.09
C GLU A 130 -12.69 -1.86 1.02
N ALA A 131 -12.37 -1.52 2.27
CA ALA A 131 -13.16 -2.01 3.38
C ALA A 131 -14.53 -1.32 3.26
N VAL A 132 -15.55 -2.06 2.84
CA VAL A 132 -16.93 -1.58 2.93
C VAL A 132 -17.23 -1.46 4.43
N GLU A 133 -17.37 -0.24 4.93
CA GLU A 133 -17.87 -0.05 6.28
C GLU A 133 -19.30 -0.57 6.34
N LEU A 134 -19.49 -1.73 6.97
CA LEU A 134 -20.81 -2.29 7.16
C LEU A 134 -21.52 -1.52 8.27
N SER A 135 -22.72 -1.06 7.97
CA SER A 135 -23.60 -0.42 8.94
C SER A 135 -24.96 -1.11 8.94
N ILE A 136 -25.61 -1.11 10.11
CA ILE A 136 -27.03 -1.45 10.24
C ILE A 136 -27.63 -0.55 11.31
N SER A 137 -28.76 0.07 11.01
CA SER A 137 -29.56 0.84 11.94
C SER A 137 -31.02 0.42 11.78
N ILE A 138 -31.79 0.55 12.86
CA ILE A 138 -33.22 0.24 12.86
C ILE A 138 -33.97 1.49 13.32
N GLY A 139 -34.88 1.96 12.47
CA GLY A 139 -35.80 3.06 12.73
C GLY A 139 -37.23 2.58 12.86
N GLN A 140 -38.04 3.34 13.60
CA GLN A 140 -39.49 3.21 13.57
C GLN A 140 -40.07 4.37 12.76
N GLU A 141 -40.80 4.04 11.71
CA GLU A 141 -41.47 4.98 10.82
C GLU A 141 -42.98 4.92 11.02
N ALA A 142 -43.71 5.93 10.50
CA ALA A 142 -45.18 5.93 10.55
C ALA A 142 -45.80 4.70 9.86
N SER A 143 -45.09 4.08 8.92
CA SER A 143 -45.51 2.90 8.16
C SER A 143 -44.98 1.56 8.71
N GLY A 144 -44.15 1.55 9.76
CA GLY A 144 -43.59 0.30 10.31
C GLY A 144 -42.16 0.43 10.82
N ILE A 145 -41.34 -0.59 10.58
CA ILE A 145 -39.92 -0.61 10.93
C ILE A 145 -39.09 -0.42 9.65
N SER A 146 -38.05 0.40 9.70
CA SER A 146 -37.07 0.58 8.61
C SER A 146 -35.70 0.10 9.07
N ILE A 147 -34.96 -0.53 8.15
CA ILE A 147 -33.56 -0.93 8.36
C ILE A 147 -32.70 -0.16 7.37
N GLU A 148 -31.86 0.75 7.85
CA GLU A 148 -30.80 1.36 7.03
C GLU A 148 -29.53 0.52 7.18
N TYR A 149 -28.78 0.35 6.09
CA TYR A 149 -27.60 -0.51 6.08
C TYR A 149 -26.67 -0.22 4.91
N THR A 150 -25.40 -0.60 5.07
CA THR A 150 -24.37 -0.59 4.03
C THR A 150 -23.80 -1.99 3.88
N GLY A 151 -23.95 -2.62 2.71
CA GLY A 151 -23.57 -4.03 2.46
C GLY A 151 -24.76 -4.84 1.93
N LYS A 152 -24.69 -6.17 2.05
CA LYS A 152 -25.77 -7.09 1.68
C LYS A 152 -26.63 -7.46 2.89
N LEU A 153 -27.95 -7.31 2.77
CA LEU A 153 -28.91 -7.66 3.82
C LEU A 153 -29.30 -9.14 3.71
N GLU A 154 -29.18 -9.86 4.82
CA GLU A 154 -29.65 -11.24 4.96
C GLU A 154 -30.65 -11.35 6.11
N SER A 155 -31.62 -12.26 5.99
CA SER A 155 -32.61 -12.57 7.01
C SER A 155 -32.63 -14.05 7.41
N ALA A 156 -33.15 -14.32 8.60
CA ALA A 156 -33.38 -15.67 9.12
C ALA A 156 -34.53 -15.68 10.14
N THR A 157 -35.19 -16.82 10.31
CA THR A 157 -36.23 -17.04 11.34
C THR A 157 -35.64 -17.49 12.69
N SER A 158 -34.33 -17.71 12.75
CA SER A 158 -33.60 -17.99 13.98
C SER A 158 -32.27 -17.24 14.00
N LEU A 159 -31.78 -16.91 15.19
CA LEU A 159 -30.47 -16.25 15.35
C LEU A 159 -29.31 -17.09 14.78
N GLN A 160 -29.48 -18.41 14.69
CA GLN A 160 -28.47 -19.34 14.16
C GLN A 160 -28.59 -19.56 12.64
N GLY A 161 -29.62 -19.01 11.99
CA GLY A 161 -29.92 -19.24 10.57
C GLY A 161 -30.93 -20.38 10.33
N PRO A 162 -30.99 -20.94 9.12
CA PRO A 162 -30.18 -20.59 7.95
C PRO A 162 -30.41 -19.13 7.54
N TRP A 163 -29.34 -18.46 7.12
CA TRP A 163 -29.38 -17.09 6.63
C TRP A 163 -29.54 -17.10 5.12
N SER A 164 -30.43 -16.26 4.61
CA SER A 164 -30.65 -16.07 3.18
C SER A 164 -30.64 -14.58 2.85
N GLU A 165 -30.17 -14.25 1.65
CA GLU A 165 -30.27 -12.89 1.12
C GLU A 165 -31.74 -12.45 1.08
N VAL A 166 -31.96 -11.18 1.44
CA VAL A 166 -33.27 -10.56 1.27
C VAL A 166 -33.40 -10.10 -0.17
N ASP A 167 -34.26 -10.78 -0.93
CA ASP A 167 -34.43 -10.52 -2.36
C ASP A 167 -34.77 -9.05 -2.66
N ASN A 168 -34.01 -8.44 -3.56
CA ASN A 168 -34.18 -7.05 -4.00
C ASN A 168 -34.23 -6.04 -2.84
N ALA A 169 -33.50 -6.30 -1.76
CA ALA A 169 -33.41 -5.36 -0.66
C ALA A 169 -32.69 -4.08 -1.12
N GLU A 170 -33.33 -2.93 -0.89
CA GLU A 170 -32.72 -1.61 -1.00
C GLU A 170 -32.62 -1.00 0.40
N SER A 171 -31.74 -0.01 0.58
CA SER A 171 -31.61 0.72 1.85
C SER A 171 -32.29 2.09 1.73
N PRO A 172 -33.21 2.45 2.65
CA PRO A 172 -33.73 1.66 3.77
C PRO A 172 -34.64 0.50 3.33
N HIS A 173 -34.55 -0.64 4.03
CA HIS A 173 -35.44 -1.79 3.84
C HIS A 173 -36.61 -1.73 4.81
N ALA A 174 -37.84 -1.76 4.29
CA ALA A 174 -39.05 -1.75 5.10
C ALA A 174 -39.36 -3.16 5.63
N VAL A 175 -39.63 -3.27 6.93
CA VAL A 175 -40.06 -4.50 7.60
C VAL A 175 -41.49 -4.33 8.08
N ASP A 176 -42.38 -5.23 7.67
CA ASP A 176 -43.76 -5.28 8.14
C ASP A 176 -43.82 -5.91 9.54
N PRO A 177 -44.16 -5.15 10.60
CA PRO A 177 -44.22 -5.67 11.95
C PRO A 177 -45.46 -6.54 12.22
N SER A 178 -46.40 -6.64 11.27
CA SER A 178 -47.63 -7.41 11.42
C SER A 178 -47.44 -8.92 11.20
N THR A 179 -46.28 -9.34 10.70
CA THR A 179 -45.95 -10.76 10.57
C THR A 179 -45.73 -11.38 11.95
N ALA A 180 -46.47 -12.43 12.30
CA ALA A 180 -46.41 -13.08 13.60
C ALA A 180 -45.09 -13.85 13.89
N GLU A 181 -44.13 -13.80 12.96
CA GLU A 181 -42.84 -14.48 13.05
C GLU A 181 -41.72 -13.48 13.31
N MET A 182 -40.88 -13.78 14.31
CA MET A 182 -39.68 -13.00 14.58
C MET A 182 -38.66 -13.26 13.48
N ASN A 183 -38.29 -12.20 12.76
CA ASN A 183 -37.22 -12.23 11.76
C ASN A 183 -35.97 -11.55 12.30
N PHE A 184 -34.83 -12.18 12.07
CA PHE A 184 -33.50 -11.66 12.37
C PHE A 184 -32.87 -11.14 11.08
N PHE A 185 -32.14 -10.03 11.18
CA PHE A 185 -31.44 -9.43 10.05
C PHE A 185 -29.96 -9.26 10.38
N ARG A 186 -29.11 -9.40 9.38
CA ARG A 186 -27.68 -9.07 9.47
C ARG A 186 -27.20 -8.45 8.18
N VAL A 187 -26.08 -7.75 8.28
CA VAL A 187 -25.38 -7.17 7.13
C VAL A 187 -24.06 -7.90 6.95
N VAL A 188 -23.80 -8.33 5.73
CA VAL A 188 -22.57 -9.00 5.32
C VAL A 188 -21.90 -8.20 4.20
N PRO A 189 -20.58 -8.39 3.96
CA PRO A 189 -19.90 -7.80 2.81
C PRO A 189 -20.54 -8.13 1.47
#